data_AF-A0A3L8NZP0-F1
#
_entry.id   AF-A0A3L8NZP0-F1
#
_cell.length_a   1.000
_cell.length_b   1.000
_cell.length_c   1.000
_cell.angle_alpha   90.00
_cell.angle_beta   90.00
_cell.angle_gamma   90.00
#
_symmetry.space_group_name_H-M   'P 1'
#
loop_
_entity.id
_entity.type
_entity.pdbx_description
1 polymer ?
#
loop_
_entity_poly.entity_id
_entity_poly.type
_entity_poly.pdbx_seq_one_letter_code
_entity_poly.pdbx_strand_id
1 'polypeptide(L)'
;MSAPATLLGQAQREGRLPSMVGGLVRGGELAWCGGVGEVPGPVSDTQYRIGSITKTLTAVLLLQAREAGLLRLDAPLSTYVPEAPFGDRTLRGVLSHSAGLPAEPAGAWWERYGRGDFASLAVENADLAPMADEGVEYRYSNLGFGLLGEVTARVLGASWTSLVQTRILDPLGMRRTSYAPVAPRAQGWSVAHLTGELCAEPDSDTGAMAPAGQLWSTVADLATYAGFVLRGHPDVLPLAVLQEASTEVLPGSGYGLGFRISPTGLVGHTGTMPGFMASFFCDRAAGTAYVGFADATTGQRSLPLATAMLEALAAGESLDPQPGRVPWRPTAAVPADVAELLGPWCWGERAFELRWNDEQLELVELRGDVAYEEYHLHEGRWTGTDRTELEVVRGPAGTVERLVTETYEFTRTPSGR
;
A
#
# COMPACT_ATOMS: atom_id res chain seq x y z
N MET A 1 -0.82 -26.07 -0.60
CA MET A 1 -0.54 -24.65 -0.30
C MET A 1 -1.29 -24.30 0.98
N SER A 2 -1.33 -23.03 1.40
CA SER A 2 -2.15 -22.59 2.53
C SER A 2 -3.51 -22.10 2.02
N ALA A 3 -4.59 -22.39 2.75
CA ALA A 3 -5.92 -21.87 2.44
C ALA A 3 -5.95 -20.32 2.47
N PRO A 4 -6.76 -19.64 1.64
CA PRO A 4 -6.82 -18.17 1.61
C PRO A 4 -7.13 -17.52 2.97
N ALA A 5 -7.98 -18.13 3.79
CA ALA A 5 -8.25 -17.66 5.16
C ALA A 5 -7.01 -17.76 6.07
N THR A 6 -6.19 -18.80 5.91
CA THR A 6 -4.93 -18.98 6.66
C THR A 6 -3.89 -17.96 6.24
N LEU A 7 -3.76 -17.68 4.94
CA LEU A 7 -2.87 -16.65 4.39
C LEU A 7 -3.26 -15.25 4.89
N LEU A 8 -4.54 -14.91 4.85
CA LEU A 8 -5.06 -13.62 5.36
C LEU A 8 -4.80 -13.48 6.87
N GLY A 9 -5.06 -14.52 7.65
CA GLY A 9 -4.78 -14.52 9.10
C GLY A 9 -3.28 -14.52 9.45
N GLN A 10 -2.42 -15.06 8.59
CA GLN A 10 -0.97 -14.94 8.72
C GLN A 10 -0.52 -13.50 8.48
N ALA A 11 -0.97 -12.87 7.39
CA ALA A 11 -0.64 -11.48 7.09
C ALA A 11 -1.18 -10.49 8.13
N GLN A 12 -2.37 -10.74 8.71
CA GLN A 12 -2.94 -9.95 9.81
C GLN A 12 -2.04 -9.96 11.06
N ARG A 13 -1.49 -11.13 11.42
CA ARG A 13 -0.57 -11.28 12.56
C ARG A 13 0.82 -10.71 12.28
N GLU A 14 1.44 -11.09 11.15
CA GLU A 14 2.78 -10.60 10.78
C GLU A 14 2.80 -9.08 10.59
N GLY A 15 1.71 -8.50 10.08
CA GLY A 15 1.54 -7.05 9.98
C GLY A 15 1.12 -6.35 11.27
N ARG A 16 0.73 -7.07 12.32
CA ARG A 16 0.14 -6.50 13.56
C ARG A 16 -1.02 -5.54 13.23
N LEU A 17 -1.96 -6.02 12.40
CA LEU A 17 -3.04 -5.22 11.81
C LEU A 17 -4.33 -5.33 12.63
N PRO A 18 -4.96 -4.23 13.08
CA PRO A 18 -6.22 -4.27 13.84
C PRO A 18 -7.34 -5.01 13.10
N SER A 19 -7.51 -4.76 11.80
CA SER A 19 -8.29 -5.58 10.89
C SER A 19 -7.61 -5.77 9.53
N MET A 20 -7.92 -6.89 8.90
CA MET A 20 -7.49 -7.21 7.54
C MET A 20 -8.59 -7.94 6.79
N VAL A 21 -8.90 -7.49 5.57
CA VAL A 21 -9.93 -8.11 4.72
C VAL A 21 -9.37 -8.41 3.34
N GLY A 22 -9.89 -9.47 2.71
CA GLY A 22 -9.47 -9.92 1.40
C GLY A 22 -10.62 -10.47 0.57
N GLY A 23 -10.42 -10.49 -0.74
CA GLY A 23 -11.33 -11.07 -1.72
C GLY A 23 -10.56 -11.72 -2.86
N LEU A 24 -11.14 -12.79 -3.40
CA LEU A 24 -10.63 -13.51 -4.57
C LEU A 24 -11.69 -13.49 -5.67
N VAL A 25 -11.25 -13.14 -6.87
CA VAL A 25 -12.07 -12.99 -8.07
C VAL A 25 -11.74 -14.12 -9.04
N ARG A 26 -12.76 -14.73 -9.66
CA ARG A 26 -12.63 -15.74 -10.72
C ARG A 26 -13.69 -15.49 -11.78
N GLY A 27 -13.29 -15.48 -13.06
CA GLY A 27 -14.18 -15.12 -14.16
C GLY A 27 -14.67 -13.66 -14.13
N GLY A 28 -14.08 -12.83 -13.27
CA GLY A 28 -14.51 -11.46 -12.99
C GLY A 28 -15.70 -11.33 -12.02
N GLU A 29 -15.98 -12.35 -11.20
CA GLU A 29 -16.91 -12.29 -10.06
C GLU A 29 -16.20 -12.66 -8.75
N LEU A 30 -16.71 -12.15 -7.61
CA LEU A 30 -16.15 -12.39 -6.27
C LEU A 30 -16.44 -13.83 -5.82
N ALA A 31 -15.44 -14.72 -5.96
CA ALA A 31 -15.54 -16.14 -5.63
C ALA A 31 -15.28 -16.46 -4.15
N TRP A 32 -14.60 -15.56 -3.42
CA TRP A 32 -14.42 -15.65 -1.97
C TRP A 32 -14.19 -14.26 -1.36
N CYS A 33 -14.60 -14.10 -0.11
CA CYS A 33 -14.30 -12.93 0.71
C CYS A 33 -14.07 -13.38 2.17
N GLY A 34 -13.07 -12.83 2.83
CA GLY A 34 -12.70 -13.17 4.21
C GLY A 34 -12.13 -11.98 4.96
N GLY A 35 -12.27 -12.01 6.29
CA GLY A 35 -11.84 -10.93 7.19
C GLY A 35 -11.30 -11.50 8.50
N VAL A 36 -10.31 -10.82 9.08
CA VAL A 36 -9.61 -11.21 10.30
C VAL A 36 -9.36 -9.94 11.14
N GLY A 37 -9.48 -10.04 12.47
CA GLY A 37 -9.40 -8.88 13.36
C GLY A 37 -10.73 -8.12 13.47
N GLU A 38 -10.66 -6.86 13.87
CA GLU A 38 -11.82 -6.05 14.28
C GLU A 38 -12.50 -5.35 13.08
N VAL A 39 -13.07 -6.13 12.16
CA VAL A 39 -13.80 -5.59 11.00
C VAL A 39 -15.15 -4.98 11.47
N PRO A 40 -15.39 -3.66 11.31
CA PRO A 40 -16.52 -2.96 11.93
C PRO A 40 -17.86 -3.09 11.18
N GLY A 41 -18.00 -4.07 10.29
CA GLY A 41 -19.18 -4.27 9.45
C GLY A 41 -19.08 -5.55 8.61
N PRO A 42 -19.95 -5.75 7.62
CA PRO A 42 -19.85 -6.89 6.72
C PRO A 42 -18.54 -6.79 5.93
N VAL A 43 -17.76 -7.87 5.91
CA VAL A 43 -16.40 -7.92 5.33
C VAL A 43 -16.37 -7.43 3.87
N SER A 44 -17.35 -7.84 3.07
CA SER A 44 -17.47 -7.49 1.66
C SER A 44 -17.82 -6.01 1.41
N ASP A 45 -18.36 -5.32 2.41
CA ASP A 45 -19.12 -4.06 2.29
C ASP A 45 -18.64 -2.96 3.27
N THR A 46 -17.56 -3.23 4.00
CA THR A 46 -16.88 -2.26 4.87
C THR A 46 -15.89 -1.44 4.05
N GLN A 47 -15.97 -0.11 4.15
CA GLN A 47 -15.03 0.77 3.44
C GLN A 47 -13.65 0.85 4.10
N TYR A 48 -12.62 0.74 3.26
CA TYR A 48 -11.22 1.06 3.56
C TYR A 48 -10.72 2.10 2.54
N ARG A 49 -9.70 2.89 2.90
CA ARG A 49 -9.15 3.90 2.00
C ARG A 49 -8.17 3.25 1.01
N ILE A 50 -8.41 3.40 -0.29
CA ILE A 50 -7.68 2.64 -1.33
C ILE A 50 -6.40 3.33 -1.82
N GLY A 51 -6.15 4.58 -1.38
CA GLY A 51 -4.94 5.33 -1.70
C GLY A 51 -4.62 5.33 -3.19
N SER A 52 -3.35 5.09 -3.52
CA SER A 52 -2.84 5.10 -4.90
C SER A 52 -3.51 4.15 -5.91
N ILE A 53 -4.40 3.23 -5.51
CA ILE A 53 -5.27 2.51 -6.45
C ILE A 53 -6.16 3.48 -7.26
N THR A 54 -6.52 4.62 -6.66
CA THR A 54 -7.23 5.74 -7.30
C THR A 54 -6.59 6.19 -8.62
N LYS A 55 -5.25 6.10 -8.75
CA LYS A 55 -4.53 6.44 -9.98
C LYS A 55 -5.01 5.66 -11.19
N THR A 56 -5.41 4.39 -11.00
CA THR A 56 -5.96 3.57 -12.09
C THR A 56 -7.32 4.09 -12.59
N LEU A 57 -8.14 4.69 -11.73
CA LEU A 57 -9.42 5.31 -12.14
C LEU A 57 -9.16 6.63 -12.89
N THR A 58 -8.20 7.44 -12.44
CA THR A 58 -7.72 8.62 -13.18
C THR A 58 -7.16 8.24 -14.56
N ALA A 59 -6.46 7.10 -14.66
CA ALA A 59 -5.99 6.55 -15.94
C ALA A 59 -7.14 6.15 -16.86
N VAL A 60 -8.17 5.47 -16.34
CA VAL A 60 -9.38 5.11 -17.10
C VAL A 60 -10.08 6.36 -17.65
N LEU A 61 -10.17 7.47 -16.90
CA LEU A 61 -10.74 8.73 -17.40
C LEU A 61 -9.93 9.35 -18.57
N LEU A 62 -8.59 9.33 -18.49
CA LEU A 62 -7.75 9.79 -19.60
C LEU A 62 -7.88 8.90 -20.83
N LEU A 63 -7.97 7.58 -20.64
CA LEU A 63 -8.14 6.62 -21.72
C LEU A 63 -9.54 6.76 -22.35
N GLN A 64 -10.60 7.00 -21.57
CA GLN A 64 -11.91 7.38 -22.12
C GLN A 64 -11.86 8.66 -22.96
N ALA A 65 -11.17 9.70 -22.48
CA ALA A 65 -10.99 10.95 -23.22
C ALA A 65 -10.18 10.74 -24.51
N ARG A 66 -9.21 9.83 -24.52
CA ARG A 66 -8.45 9.41 -25.69
C ARG A 66 -9.30 8.67 -26.72
N GLU A 67 -10.06 7.65 -26.30
CA GLU A 67 -10.94 6.89 -27.20
C GLU A 67 -12.06 7.76 -27.77
N ALA A 68 -12.52 8.78 -27.04
CA ALA A 68 -13.45 9.80 -27.52
C ALA A 68 -12.79 10.86 -28.45
N GLY A 69 -11.48 10.78 -28.71
CA GLY A 69 -10.74 11.73 -29.56
C GLY A 69 -10.51 13.11 -28.94
N LEU A 70 -10.80 13.29 -27.65
CA LEU A 70 -10.75 14.57 -26.94
C LEU A 70 -9.34 14.93 -26.45
N LEU A 71 -8.45 13.94 -26.28
CA LEU A 71 -7.03 14.16 -26.02
C LEU A 71 -6.12 13.19 -26.78
N ARG A 72 -4.83 13.53 -26.85
CA ARG A 72 -3.74 12.66 -27.31
C ARG A 72 -2.78 12.46 -26.15
N LEU A 73 -2.36 11.22 -25.88
CA LEU A 73 -1.41 10.95 -24.78
C LEU A 73 -0.03 11.57 -25.07
N ASP A 74 0.38 11.61 -26.33
CA ASP A 74 1.64 12.16 -26.82
C ASP A 74 1.59 13.69 -27.06
N ALA A 75 0.68 14.38 -26.38
CA ALA A 75 0.60 15.85 -26.35
C ALA A 75 1.08 16.36 -24.98
N PRO A 76 1.76 17.53 -24.93
CA PRO A 76 2.27 18.10 -23.69
C PRO A 76 1.13 18.62 -22.80
N LEU A 77 1.31 18.59 -21.47
CA LEU A 77 0.35 19.05 -20.45
C LEU A 77 -0.26 20.42 -20.78
N SER A 78 0.57 21.37 -21.21
CA SER A 78 0.17 22.74 -21.60
C SER A 78 -0.86 22.82 -22.74
N THR A 79 -1.06 21.74 -23.51
CA THR A 79 -2.12 21.64 -24.54
C THR A 79 -3.52 21.72 -23.93
N TYR A 80 -3.68 21.21 -22.71
CA TYR A 80 -4.98 21.07 -22.03
C TYR A 80 -5.07 21.95 -20.77
N VAL A 81 -3.94 22.21 -20.12
CA VAL A 81 -3.81 23.03 -18.91
C VAL A 81 -2.62 23.99 -19.12
N PRO A 82 -2.81 25.13 -19.82
CA PRO A 82 -1.71 26.02 -20.22
C PRO A 82 -0.85 26.56 -19.07
N GLU A 83 -1.41 26.63 -17.86
CA GLU A 83 -0.75 27.05 -16.62
C GLU A 83 -0.12 25.90 -15.81
N ALA A 84 -0.14 24.66 -16.31
CA ALA A 84 0.40 23.52 -15.58
C ALA A 84 1.94 23.60 -15.43
N PRO A 85 2.48 23.33 -14.22
CA PRO A 85 3.91 23.07 -14.05
C PRO A 85 4.30 21.82 -14.84
N PHE A 86 5.55 21.74 -15.29
CA PHE A 86 6.02 20.70 -16.22
C PHE A 86 5.19 20.64 -17.51
N GLY A 87 4.68 21.80 -17.96
CA GLY A 87 3.77 21.94 -19.10
C GLY A 87 4.33 21.43 -20.43
N ASP A 88 5.63 21.14 -20.53
CA ASP A 88 6.32 20.52 -21.65
C ASP A 88 6.14 18.99 -21.73
N ARG A 89 5.83 18.33 -20.60
CA ARG A 89 5.79 16.86 -20.49
C ARG A 89 4.53 16.23 -21.07
N THR A 90 4.66 15.09 -21.72
CA THR A 90 3.50 14.42 -22.34
C THR A 90 2.58 13.76 -21.31
N LEU A 91 1.28 13.70 -21.61
CA LEU A 91 0.34 12.97 -20.76
C LEU A 91 0.74 11.48 -20.63
N ARG A 92 1.35 10.88 -21.66
CA ARG A 92 1.89 9.50 -21.60
C ARG A 92 3.00 9.38 -20.56
N GLY A 93 3.97 10.28 -20.59
CA GLY A 93 5.09 10.30 -19.66
C GLY A 93 4.62 10.47 -18.22
N VAL A 94 3.68 11.38 -17.98
CA VAL A 94 3.13 11.61 -16.62
C VAL A 94 2.31 10.41 -16.15
N LEU A 95 1.46 9.84 -17.02
CA LEU A 95 0.59 8.69 -16.70
C LEU A 95 1.38 7.38 -16.45
N SER A 96 2.60 7.28 -16.94
CA SER A 96 3.52 6.14 -16.76
C SER A 96 4.66 6.41 -15.78
N HIS A 97 4.67 7.56 -15.09
CA HIS A 97 5.75 8.01 -14.20
C HIS A 97 7.14 8.11 -14.88
N SER A 98 7.19 8.32 -16.19
CA SER A 98 8.42 8.46 -16.98
C SER A 98 8.72 9.91 -17.42
N ALA A 99 7.86 10.88 -17.07
CA ALA A 99 8.07 12.30 -17.36
C ALA A 99 9.12 13.02 -16.48
N GLY A 100 9.72 12.33 -15.50
CA GLY A 100 10.76 12.90 -14.63
C GLY A 100 10.27 13.92 -13.60
N LEU A 101 8.96 13.99 -13.31
CA LEU A 101 8.40 14.88 -12.29
C LEU A 101 8.92 14.57 -10.88
N PRO A 102 8.92 15.55 -9.96
CA PRO A 102 9.04 15.31 -8.53
C PRO A 102 8.00 14.28 -8.02
N ALA A 103 8.38 13.52 -7.00
CA ALA A 103 7.48 12.54 -6.38
C ALA A 103 6.24 13.21 -5.76
N GLU A 104 6.43 14.40 -5.19
CA GLU A 104 5.48 15.11 -4.35
C GLU A 104 5.30 16.56 -4.81
N PRO A 105 4.15 17.20 -4.49
CA PRO A 105 4.01 18.65 -4.61
C PRO A 105 4.97 19.39 -3.67
N ALA A 106 5.26 20.65 -3.99
CA ALA A 106 5.97 21.56 -3.10
C ALA A 106 5.27 21.72 -1.75
N GLY A 107 6.07 21.82 -0.67
CA GLY A 107 5.56 22.09 0.67
C GLY A 107 5.01 20.83 1.37
N ALA A 108 3.69 20.65 1.35
CA ALA A 108 3.02 19.56 2.07
C ALA A 108 2.99 18.27 1.23
N TRP A 109 3.38 17.15 1.85
CA TRP A 109 3.31 15.82 1.23
C TRP A 109 1.88 15.49 0.75
N TRP A 110 1.70 14.82 -0.41
CA TRP A 110 0.42 14.81 -1.14
C TRP A 110 -0.82 14.42 -0.32
N GLU A 111 -0.73 13.45 0.61
CA GLU A 111 -1.89 13.03 1.42
C GLU A 111 -2.32 14.05 2.49
N ARG A 112 -1.51 15.10 2.68
CA ARG A 112 -1.68 16.19 3.65
C ARG A 112 -1.90 17.54 2.97
N TYR A 113 -2.03 17.55 1.64
CA TYR A 113 -2.23 18.75 0.82
C TYR A 113 -3.48 19.56 1.22
N GLY A 114 -4.48 18.90 1.82
CA GLY A 114 -5.69 19.57 2.29
C GLY A 114 -6.64 19.94 1.15
N ARG A 115 -7.56 20.86 1.43
CA ARG A 115 -8.62 21.29 0.50
C ARG A 115 -8.17 22.31 -0.56
N GLY A 116 -6.88 22.33 -0.91
CA GLY A 116 -6.34 23.22 -1.96
C GLY A 116 -6.93 22.89 -3.34
N ASP A 117 -7.07 23.91 -4.19
CA ASP A 117 -7.52 23.76 -5.58
C ASP A 117 -6.34 23.64 -6.56
N PHE A 118 -6.66 23.47 -7.85
CA PHE A 118 -5.64 23.33 -8.87
C PHE A 118 -4.81 24.61 -9.09
N ALA A 119 -5.36 25.80 -8.85
CA ALA A 119 -4.63 27.05 -9.03
C ALA A 119 -3.55 27.22 -7.94
N SER A 120 -3.86 26.85 -6.69
CA SER A 120 -2.84 26.69 -5.64
C SER A 120 -1.76 25.70 -6.07
N LEU A 121 -2.16 24.49 -6.48
CA LEU A 121 -1.22 23.41 -6.85
C LEU A 121 -0.31 23.83 -8.02
N ALA A 122 -0.84 24.53 -9.02
CA ALA A 122 -0.05 25.01 -10.15
C ALA A 122 0.96 26.10 -9.74
N VAL A 123 0.53 27.09 -8.95
CA VAL A 123 1.39 28.20 -8.49
C VAL A 123 2.50 27.70 -7.56
N GLU A 124 2.18 26.81 -6.62
CA GLU A 124 3.14 26.26 -5.65
C GLU A 124 4.25 25.43 -6.32
N ASN A 125 4.00 24.89 -7.51
CA ASN A 125 4.92 24.00 -8.23
C ASN A 125 5.51 24.63 -9.50
N ALA A 126 5.19 25.89 -9.79
CA ALA A 126 5.57 26.56 -11.05
C ALA A 126 7.09 26.69 -11.28
N ASP A 127 7.85 26.93 -10.21
CA ASP A 127 9.31 27.10 -10.25
C ASP A 127 10.11 25.78 -10.09
N LEU A 128 9.43 24.61 -10.05
CA LEU A 128 10.10 23.32 -9.89
C LEU A 128 10.71 22.81 -11.19
N ALA A 129 11.99 22.41 -11.13
CA ALA A 129 12.66 21.73 -12.23
C ALA A 129 12.28 20.23 -12.29
N PRO A 130 12.20 19.61 -13.49
CA PRO A 130 12.18 18.16 -13.65
C PRO A 130 13.39 17.51 -12.96
N MET A 131 13.19 16.33 -12.38
CA MET A 131 14.26 15.54 -11.76
C MET A 131 15.02 14.68 -12.79
N ALA A 132 14.43 14.44 -13.96
CA ALA A 132 15.01 13.71 -15.09
C ALA A 132 14.36 14.16 -16.41
N ASP A 133 14.97 13.81 -17.54
CA ASP A 133 14.36 13.95 -18.87
C ASP A 133 13.27 12.89 -19.10
N GLU A 134 12.27 13.24 -19.92
CA GLU A 134 11.15 12.35 -20.19
C GLU A 134 11.58 11.11 -20.98
N GLY A 135 11.17 9.93 -20.51
CA GLY A 135 11.50 8.63 -21.10
C GLY A 135 12.86 8.06 -20.67
N VAL A 136 13.64 8.74 -19.81
CA VAL A 136 14.95 8.24 -19.35
C VAL A 136 14.81 7.21 -18.23
N GLU A 137 13.98 7.49 -17.22
CA GLU A 137 13.80 6.62 -16.06
C GLU A 137 12.39 6.71 -15.45
N TYR A 138 12.01 5.68 -14.69
CA TYR A 138 10.75 5.64 -13.95
C TYR A 138 10.92 6.34 -12.58
N ARG A 139 10.15 7.41 -12.36
CA ARG A 139 10.11 8.20 -11.12
C ARG A 139 8.66 8.40 -10.69
N TYR A 140 8.19 7.58 -9.74
CA TYR A 140 6.82 7.61 -9.25
C TYR A 140 6.42 8.99 -8.71
N SER A 141 5.37 9.59 -9.29
CA SER A 141 4.88 10.92 -8.95
C SER A 141 3.41 10.91 -8.52
N ASN A 142 3.16 11.37 -7.30
CA ASN A 142 1.83 11.75 -6.85
C ASN A 142 1.40 13.06 -7.52
N LEU A 143 2.29 14.07 -7.57
CA LEU A 143 2.06 15.37 -8.20
C LEU A 143 1.51 15.25 -9.62
N GLY A 144 2.16 14.43 -10.46
CA GLY A 144 1.73 14.19 -11.84
C GLY A 144 0.27 13.72 -11.95
N PHE A 145 -0.21 12.90 -11.02
CA PHE A 145 -1.62 12.48 -11.02
C PHE A 145 -2.59 13.59 -10.63
N GLY A 146 -2.19 14.51 -9.73
CA GLY A 146 -2.96 15.73 -9.47
C GLY A 146 -3.14 16.58 -10.74
N LEU A 147 -2.06 16.81 -11.50
CA LEU A 147 -2.09 17.52 -12.78
C LEU A 147 -2.98 16.82 -13.82
N LEU A 148 -2.88 15.48 -13.91
CA LEU A 148 -3.72 14.67 -14.79
C LEU A 148 -5.21 14.72 -14.43
N GLY A 149 -5.56 14.94 -13.16
CA GLY A 149 -6.95 15.17 -12.75
C GLY A 149 -7.54 16.42 -13.39
N GLU A 150 -6.81 17.54 -13.38
CA GLU A 150 -7.24 18.78 -14.04
C GLU A 150 -7.37 18.59 -15.56
N VAL A 151 -6.44 17.85 -16.18
CA VAL A 151 -6.56 17.47 -17.61
C VAL A 151 -7.88 16.72 -17.86
N THR A 152 -8.22 15.72 -17.05
CA THR A 152 -9.53 15.03 -17.20
C THR A 152 -10.71 15.96 -16.98
N ALA A 153 -10.61 16.90 -16.02
CA ALA A 153 -11.70 17.80 -15.68
C ALA A 153 -12.00 18.79 -16.81
N ARG A 154 -10.97 19.39 -17.42
CA ARG A 154 -11.12 20.32 -18.55
C ARG A 154 -11.56 19.62 -19.83
N VAL A 155 -10.97 18.47 -20.14
CA VAL A 155 -11.24 17.74 -21.39
C VAL A 155 -12.62 17.06 -21.38
N LEU A 156 -13.14 16.65 -20.22
CA LEU A 156 -14.46 16.01 -20.08
C LEU A 156 -15.55 16.94 -19.50
N GLY A 157 -15.23 18.19 -19.14
CA GLY A 157 -16.19 19.24 -18.82
C GLY A 157 -16.88 19.14 -17.45
N ALA A 158 -16.32 18.41 -16.49
CA ALA A 158 -16.84 18.25 -15.13
C ALA A 158 -15.72 17.98 -14.12
N SER A 159 -15.97 18.12 -12.81
CA SER A 159 -14.94 17.82 -11.80
C SER A 159 -14.51 16.36 -11.82
N TRP A 160 -13.23 16.08 -11.54
CA TRP A 160 -12.67 14.71 -11.50
C TRP A 160 -13.53 13.74 -10.66
N THR A 161 -14.01 14.17 -9.49
CA THR A 161 -14.90 13.37 -8.63
C THR A 161 -16.22 13.00 -9.31
N SER A 162 -16.82 13.94 -10.05
CA SER A 162 -18.06 13.70 -10.81
C SER A 162 -17.81 12.77 -11.99
N LEU A 163 -16.65 12.90 -12.65
CA LEU A 163 -16.23 12.03 -13.76
C LEU A 163 -15.98 10.60 -13.29
N VAL A 164 -15.29 10.39 -12.18
CA VAL A 164 -15.10 9.07 -11.57
C VAL A 164 -16.46 8.44 -11.25
N GLN A 165 -17.36 9.18 -10.58
CA GLN A 165 -18.70 8.68 -10.25
C GLN A 165 -19.47 8.26 -11.50
N THR A 166 -19.71 9.21 -12.42
CA THR A 166 -20.65 9.02 -13.54
C THR A 166 -20.11 8.17 -14.69
N ARG A 167 -18.79 8.05 -14.84
CA ARG A 167 -18.16 7.37 -15.99
C ARG A 167 -17.41 6.08 -15.63
N ILE A 168 -17.28 5.76 -14.33
CA ILE A 168 -16.65 4.52 -13.85
C ILE A 168 -17.52 3.86 -12.78
N LEU A 169 -17.86 4.54 -11.69
CA LEU A 169 -18.51 3.90 -10.55
C LEU A 169 -19.98 3.54 -10.83
N ASP A 170 -20.77 4.46 -11.39
CA ASP A 170 -22.18 4.22 -11.70
C ASP A 170 -22.38 3.14 -12.78
N PRO A 171 -21.63 3.14 -13.92
CA PRO A 171 -21.73 2.06 -14.92
C PRO A 171 -21.29 0.70 -14.41
N LEU A 172 -20.25 0.63 -13.55
CA LEU A 172 -19.81 -0.64 -12.94
C LEU A 172 -20.66 -1.06 -11.73
N GLY A 173 -21.58 -0.21 -11.26
CA GLY A 173 -22.40 -0.48 -10.07
C GLY A 173 -21.63 -0.43 -8.74
N MET A 174 -20.46 0.23 -8.71
CA MET A 174 -19.60 0.41 -7.53
C MET A 174 -20.19 1.48 -6.57
N ARG A 175 -21.31 1.12 -5.93
CA ARG A 175 -22.13 2.01 -5.09
C ARG A 175 -21.55 2.28 -3.70
N ARG A 176 -20.46 1.63 -3.33
CA ARG A 176 -19.74 1.80 -2.06
C ARG A 176 -18.28 2.20 -2.26
N THR A 177 -17.90 2.64 -3.45
CA THR A 177 -16.72 3.45 -3.71
C THR A 177 -17.08 4.94 -3.65
N SER A 178 -16.31 5.75 -2.94
CA SER A 178 -16.65 7.17 -2.74
C SER A 178 -15.43 8.06 -2.43
N TYR A 179 -15.58 9.36 -2.67
CA TYR A 179 -14.56 10.38 -2.36
C TYR A 179 -14.39 10.57 -0.85
N ALA A 180 -15.52 10.70 -0.14
CA ALA A 180 -15.57 10.78 1.32
C ALA A 180 -16.02 9.43 1.90
N PRO A 181 -15.60 9.07 3.12
CA PRO A 181 -15.97 7.81 3.76
C PRO A 181 -17.48 7.72 4.08
N VAL A 182 -18.05 6.52 3.96
CA VAL A 182 -19.45 6.18 4.23
C VAL A 182 -19.53 4.88 5.03
N ALA A 183 -20.18 4.92 6.20
CA ALA A 183 -20.30 3.78 7.10
C ALA A 183 -21.12 2.61 6.50
N PRO A 184 -20.81 1.34 6.83
CA PRO A 184 -19.69 0.88 7.67
C PRO A 184 -18.33 1.09 7.00
N ARG A 185 -17.35 1.51 7.81
CA ARG A 185 -15.97 1.82 7.40
C ARG A 185 -14.99 1.47 8.51
N ALA A 186 -13.75 1.17 8.16
CA ALA A 186 -12.65 1.10 9.11
C ALA A 186 -12.17 2.51 9.53
N GLN A 187 -11.69 2.61 10.78
CA GLN A 187 -10.86 3.71 11.27
C GLN A 187 -9.41 3.34 10.95
N GLY A 188 -8.62 4.26 10.41
CA GLY A 188 -7.19 4.01 10.16
C GLY A 188 -6.36 4.17 11.42
N TRP A 189 -5.37 3.31 11.63
CA TRP A 189 -4.54 3.29 12.83
C TRP A 189 -3.05 3.34 12.53
N SER A 190 -2.33 4.15 13.31
CA SER A 190 -0.90 3.99 13.51
C SER A 190 -0.70 3.02 14.67
N VAL A 191 0.04 1.93 14.44
CA VAL A 191 0.32 0.90 15.45
C VAL A 191 1.71 1.17 16.02
N ALA A 192 1.80 1.45 17.32
CA ALA A 192 3.04 1.81 17.98
C ALA A 192 4.04 0.64 17.95
N HIS A 193 5.23 0.86 17.37
CA HIS A 193 6.18 -0.23 17.06
C HIS A 193 6.56 -1.06 18.30
N LEU A 194 6.96 -0.38 19.38
CA LEU A 194 7.41 -1.02 20.61
C LEU A 194 6.28 -1.62 21.46
N THR A 195 5.07 -1.06 21.42
CA THR A 195 4.03 -1.38 22.41
C THR A 195 2.82 -2.11 21.84
N GLY A 196 2.52 -1.97 20.55
CA GLY A 196 1.29 -2.51 19.92
C GLY A 196 0.02 -1.71 20.22
N GLU A 197 0.13 -0.55 20.86
CA GLU A 197 -0.98 0.38 21.11
C GLU A 197 -1.41 1.09 19.81
N LEU A 198 -2.67 1.52 19.73
CA LEU A 198 -3.19 2.23 18.55
C LEU A 198 -3.28 3.74 18.77
N CYS A 199 -2.89 4.50 17.76
CA CYS A 199 -3.21 5.93 17.62
C CYS A 199 -4.07 6.14 16.36
N ALA A 200 -5.18 6.85 16.47
CA ALA A 200 -6.11 7.07 15.36
C ALA A 200 -5.52 8.06 14.33
N GLU A 201 -5.40 7.62 13.08
CA GLU A 201 -4.96 8.47 11.96
C GLU A 201 -6.15 9.27 11.39
N PRO A 202 -5.95 10.53 10.97
CA PRO A 202 -7.03 11.41 10.56
C PRO A 202 -7.52 11.17 9.13
N ASP A 203 -8.81 11.42 8.90
CA ASP A 203 -9.43 11.43 7.57
C ASP A 203 -9.03 12.68 6.75
N SER A 204 -7.75 12.83 6.43
CA SER A 204 -7.25 13.94 5.59
C SER A 204 -7.94 13.97 4.24
N ASP A 205 -8.45 15.13 3.83
CA ASP A 205 -8.97 15.37 2.49
C ASP A 205 -7.83 15.95 1.62
N THR A 206 -7.64 15.44 0.41
CA THR A 206 -6.47 15.80 -0.42
C THR A 206 -6.77 16.80 -1.55
N GLY A 207 -8.01 17.30 -1.69
CA GLY A 207 -8.32 18.41 -2.60
C GLY A 207 -7.87 18.15 -4.05
N ALA A 208 -7.04 19.03 -4.62
CA ALA A 208 -6.43 18.88 -5.94
C ALA A 208 -5.57 17.61 -6.11
N MET A 209 -5.05 17.05 -5.01
CA MET A 209 -4.32 15.78 -4.99
C MET A 209 -5.24 14.54 -4.89
N ALA A 210 -6.57 14.71 -4.90
CA ALA A 210 -7.51 13.58 -4.89
C ALA A 210 -7.34 12.56 -6.03
N PRO A 211 -7.05 12.94 -7.28
CA PRO A 211 -6.75 12.02 -8.38
C PRO A 211 -5.56 11.07 -8.14
N ALA A 212 -4.69 11.40 -7.17
CA ALA A 212 -3.58 10.56 -6.77
C ALA A 212 -3.96 9.50 -5.72
N GLY A 213 -5.04 9.66 -4.94
CA GLY A 213 -5.34 8.69 -3.89
C GLY A 213 -6.49 8.92 -2.90
N GLN A 214 -7.46 9.81 -3.16
CA GLN A 214 -8.49 10.14 -2.16
C GLN A 214 -9.44 8.99 -1.80
N LEU A 215 -9.75 8.09 -2.74
CA LEU A 215 -10.95 7.25 -2.70
C LEU A 215 -10.98 6.24 -1.53
N TRP A 216 -12.20 5.90 -1.15
CA TRP A 216 -12.58 4.78 -0.29
C TRP A 216 -13.34 3.75 -1.10
N SER A 217 -13.21 2.45 -0.77
CA SER A 217 -13.91 1.36 -1.45
C SER A 217 -14.08 0.13 -0.55
N THR A 218 -14.85 -0.85 -1.00
CA THR A 218 -15.12 -2.13 -0.32
C THR A 218 -14.50 -3.30 -1.09
N VAL A 219 -14.51 -4.50 -0.49
CA VAL A 219 -14.01 -5.70 -1.17
C VAL A 219 -14.90 -6.07 -2.36
N ALA A 220 -16.22 -5.90 -2.24
CA ALA A 220 -17.15 -6.14 -3.34
C ALA A 220 -16.95 -5.16 -4.51
N ASP A 221 -16.81 -3.86 -4.23
CA ASP A 221 -16.64 -2.86 -5.28
C ASP A 221 -15.28 -2.98 -5.99
N LEU A 222 -14.19 -3.17 -5.24
CA LEU A 222 -12.87 -3.34 -5.85
C LEU A 222 -12.74 -4.69 -6.58
N ALA A 223 -13.46 -5.73 -6.15
CA ALA A 223 -13.58 -6.98 -6.91
C ALA A 223 -14.34 -6.79 -8.23
N THR A 224 -15.40 -5.97 -8.25
CA THR A 224 -16.10 -5.57 -9.48
C THR A 224 -15.17 -4.78 -10.40
N TYR A 225 -14.37 -3.85 -9.86
CA TYR A 225 -13.34 -3.13 -10.61
C TYR A 225 -12.26 -4.06 -11.19
N ALA A 226 -11.80 -5.06 -10.42
CA ALA A 226 -10.88 -6.07 -10.92
C ALA A 226 -11.52 -6.93 -12.03
N GLY A 227 -12.81 -7.27 -11.91
CA GLY A 227 -13.59 -7.93 -12.96
C GLY A 227 -13.73 -7.08 -14.24
N PHE A 228 -13.77 -5.75 -14.11
CA PHE A 228 -13.64 -4.81 -15.23
C PHE A 228 -12.21 -4.80 -15.81
N VAL A 229 -11.17 -4.69 -14.99
CA VAL A 229 -9.77 -4.72 -15.46
C VAL A 229 -9.43 -6.02 -16.19
N LEU A 230 -10.04 -7.15 -15.80
CA LEU A 230 -9.90 -8.46 -16.46
C LEU A 230 -10.64 -8.57 -17.81
N ARG A 231 -11.85 -7.99 -17.94
CA ARG A 231 -12.78 -8.26 -19.07
C ARG A 231 -13.13 -7.06 -19.97
N GLY A 232 -12.82 -5.85 -19.52
CA GLY A 232 -13.40 -4.62 -20.06
C GLY A 232 -14.87 -4.43 -19.66
N HIS A 233 -15.44 -3.28 -20.03
CA HIS A 233 -16.87 -3.00 -19.92
C HIS A 233 -17.27 -2.03 -21.05
N PRO A 234 -18.36 -2.27 -21.80
CA PRO A 234 -18.70 -1.50 -23.01
C PRO A 234 -18.84 0.00 -22.73
N ASP A 235 -19.51 0.38 -21.64
CA ASP A 235 -19.77 1.78 -21.29
C ASP A 235 -18.63 2.47 -20.52
N VAL A 236 -17.50 1.78 -20.27
CA VAL A 236 -16.37 2.32 -19.48
C VAL A 236 -15.06 2.27 -20.23
N LEU A 237 -14.58 1.09 -20.63
CA LEU A 237 -13.35 0.93 -21.40
C LEU A 237 -13.26 -0.49 -22.00
N PRO A 238 -12.94 -0.64 -23.30
CA PRO A 238 -12.82 -1.95 -23.93
C PRO A 238 -11.55 -2.69 -23.48
N LEU A 239 -11.61 -4.03 -23.51
CA LEU A 239 -10.53 -4.90 -23.01
C LEU A 239 -9.16 -4.63 -23.66
N ALA A 240 -9.13 -4.32 -24.96
CA ALA A 240 -7.90 -4.04 -25.69
C ALA A 240 -7.15 -2.80 -25.16
N VAL A 241 -7.87 -1.75 -24.76
CA VAL A 241 -7.28 -0.52 -24.21
C VAL A 241 -6.78 -0.75 -22.78
N LEU A 242 -7.46 -1.59 -22.00
CA LEU A 242 -6.94 -2.06 -20.72
C LEU A 242 -5.68 -2.90 -20.89
N GLN A 243 -5.58 -3.74 -21.94
CA GLN A 243 -4.36 -4.51 -22.25
C GLN A 243 -3.19 -3.60 -22.66
N GLU A 244 -3.43 -2.59 -23.50
CA GLU A 244 -2.44 -1.55 -23.82
C GLU A 244 -1.97 -0.82 -22.56
N ALA A 245 -2.89 -0.37 -21.71
CA ALA A 245 -2.57 0.30 -20.44
C ALA A 245 -1.86 -0.62 -19.43
N SER A 246 -1.93 -1.93 -19.62
CA SER A 246 -1.24 -2.96 -18.83
C SER A 246 0.14 -3.34 -19.39
N THR A 247 0.64 -2.64 -20.40
CA THR A 247 1.96 -2.87 -21.02
C THR A 247 2.96 -1.83 -20.51
N GLU A 248 4.22 -2.23 -20.26
CA GLU A 248 5.26 -1.29 -19.83
C GLU A 248 5.47 -0.18 -20.87
N VAL A 249 5.51 1.08 -20.42
CA VAL A 249 5.86 2.22 -21.30
C VAL A 249 7.39 2.40 -21.37
N LEU A 250 8.08 2.18 -20.24
CA LEU A 250 9.54 2.11 -20.17
C LEU A 250 9.94 0.66 -19.81
N PRO A 251 10.77 -0.02 -20.62
CA PRO A 251 11.14 -1.42 -20.35
C PRO A 251 11.81 -1.61 -18.99
N GLY A 252 11.33 -2.59 -18.21
CA GLY A 252 11.83 -2.92 -16.87
C GLY A 252 11.34 -1.99 -15.75
N SER A 253 10.39 -1.08 -16.02
CA SER A 253 9.82 -0.17 -15.01
C SER A 253 8.77 -0.82 -14.09
N GLY A 254 8.18 -1.95 -14.49
CA GLY A 254 7.00 -2.53 -13.85
C GLY A 254 5.77 -1.62 -13.91
N TYR A 255 5.67 -0.71 -14.90
CA TYR A 255 4.59 0.29 -14.96
C TYR A 255 4.11 0.61 -16.38
N GLY A 256 2.79 0.58 -16.57
CA GLY A 256 2.10 0.93 -17.81
C GLY A 256 1.43 2.30 -17.76
N LEU A 257 0.20 2.41 -18.26
CA LEU A 257 -0.57 3.66 -18.22
C LEU A 257 -1.46 3.68 -16.96
N GLY A 258 -0.85 4.05 -15.82
CA GLY A 258 -1.49 4.09 -14.50
C GLY A 258 -1.56 2.76 -13.74
N PHE A 259 -1.17 1.64 -14.36
CA PHE A 259 -1.16 0.31 -13.74
C PHE A 259 0.27 -0.18 -13.46
N ARG A 260 0.46 -0.83 -12.30
CA ARG A 260 1.65 -1.61 -11.98
C ARG A 260 1.58 -2.99 -12.61
N ILE A 261 2.74 -3.52 -12.97
CA ILE A 261 2.96 -4.86 -13.52
C ILE A 261 4.00 -5.52 -12.61
N SER A 262 3.67 -6.66 -12.00
CA SER A 262 4.62 -7.39 -11.17
C SER A 262 5.67 -8.13 -12.02
N PRO A 263 6.81 -8.56 -11.44
CA PRO A 263 7.73 -9.50 -12.09
C PRO A 263 7.10 -10.84 -12.48
N THR A 264 5.93 -11.18 -11.92
CA THR A 264 5.10 -12.35 -12.26
C THR A 264 3.99 -12.03 -13.28
N GLY A 265 3.95 -10.82 -13.85
CA GLY A 265 2.95 -10.41 -14.85
C GLY A 265 1.57 -10.03 -14.28
N LEU A 266 1.41 -9.95 -12.96
CA LEU A 266 0.18 -9.53 -12.31
C LEU A 266 -0.03 -8.02 -12.47
N VAL A 267 -1.22 -7.63 -12.93
CA VAL A 267 -1.55 -6.24 -13.25
C VAL A 267 -2.46 -5.63 -12.19
N GLY A 268 -2.12 -4.46 -11.66
CA GLY A 268 -2.97 -3.79 -10.68
C GLY A 268 -2.32 -2.57 -10.04
N HIS A 269 -2.55 -2.33 -8.75
CA HIS A 269 -1.85 -1.30 -7.99
C HIS A 269 -1.98 -1.54 -6.48
N THR A 270 -1.02 -1.01 -5.70
CA THR A 270 -1.10 -0.91 -4.23
C THR A 270 -1.58 0.48 -3.80
N GLY A 271 -2.09 0.60 -2.58
CA GLY A 271 -2.47 1.84 -1.95
C GLY A 271 -1.89 1.92 -0.55
N THR A 272 -1.46 3.12 -0.17
CA THR A 272 -1.06 3.44 1.20
C THR A 272 -1.62 4.82 1.52
N MET A 273 -2.15 4.97 2.72
CA MET A 273 -2.59 6.22 3.34
C MET A 273 -2.21 6.15 4.84
N PRO A 274 -2.26 7.26 5.60
CA PRO A 274 -2.14 7.20 7.05
C PRO A 274 -3.20 6.26 7.60
N GLY A 275 -2.75 5.22 8.31
CA GLY A 275 -3.62 4.17 8.84
C GLY A 275 -4.29 3.24 7.81
N PHE A 276 -3.85 3.16 6.55
CA PHE A 276 -4.41 2.17 5.61
C PHE A 276 -3.38 1.61 4.63
N MET A 277 -3.55 0.31 4.32
CA MET A 277 -2.95 -0.33 3.15
C MET A 277 -4.03 -0.99 2.28
N ALA A 278 -3.82 -0.97 0.98
CA ALA A 278 -4.72 -1.51 -0.01
C ALA A 278 -3.95 -2.20 -1.15
N SER A 279 -4.56 -3.18 -1.78
CA SER A 279 -4.00 -3.82 -2.97
C SER A 279 -5.08 -4.42 -3.86
N PHE A 280 -4.87 -4.34 -5.17
CA PHE A 280 -5.48 -5.28 -6.11
C PHE A 280 -4.47 -5.72 -7.16
N PHE A 281 -4.54 -6.97 -7.58
CA PHE A 281 -3.69 -7.57 -8.61
C PHE A 281 -4.47 -8.62 -9.38
N CYS A 282 -4.42 -8.55 -10.71
CA CYS A 282 -5.15 -9.39 -11.65
C CYS A 282 -4.18 -10.30 -12.40
N ASP A 283 -4.43 -11.60 -12.40
CA ASP A 283 -3.86 -12.53 -13.37
C ASP A 283 -4.78 -12.55 -14.60
N ARG A 284 -4.33 -11.88 -15.66
CA ARG A 284 -5.06 -11.77 -16.93
C ARG A 284 -5.03 -13.06 -17.77
N ALA A 285 -4.13 -14.01 -17.48
CA ALA A 285 -4.07 -15.30 -18.15
C ALA A 285 -4.99 -16.33 -17.48
N ALA A 286 -5.04 -16.36 -16.15
CA ALA A 286 -5.94 -17.22 -15.38
C ALA A 286 -7.39 -16.67 -15.27
N GLY A 287 -7.61 -15.37 -15.56
CA GLY A 287 -8.93 -14.74 -15.42
C GLY A 287 -9.34 -14.55 -13.95
N THR A 288 -8.37 -14.31 -13.08
CA THR A 288 -8.53 -14.19 -11.63
C THR A 288 -7.92 -12.90 -11.09
N ALA A 289 -8.33 -12.47 -9.90
CA ALA A 289 -7.71 -11.35 -9.21
C ALA A 289 -7.78 -11.51 -7.69
N TYR A 290 -6.86 -10.86 -6.99
CA TYR A 290 -6.90 -10.64 -5.56
C TYR A 290 -7.20 -9.16 -5.27
N VAL A 291 -8.01 -8.91 -4.24
CA VAL A 291 -8.21 -7.60 -3.63
C VAL A 291 -8.02 -7.72 -2.12
N GLY A 292 -7.50 -6.70 -1.45
CA GLY A 292 -7.46 -6.71 0.02
C GLY A 292 -6.97 -5.42 0.65
N PHE A 293 -7.39 -5.22 1.90
CA PHE A 293 -7.18 -4.01 2.68
C PHE A 293 -6.74 -4.32 4.12
N ALA A 294 -6.08 -3.34 4.73
CA ALA A 294 -5.79 -3.29 6.16
C ALA A 294 -5.97 -1.86 6.67
N ASP A 295 -6.27 -1.71 7.95
CA ASP A 295 -6.46 -0.44 8.67
C ASP A 295 -5.25 -0.03 9.52
N ALA A 296 -4.05 -0.46 9.11
CA ALA A 296 -2.77 0.07 9.55
C ALA A 296 -1.77 0.02 8.40
N THR A 297 -0.58 0.61 8.61
CA THR A 297 0.54 0.66 7.64
C THR A 297 1.69 -0.29 7.98
N THR A 298 1.51 -1.19 8.95
CA THR A 298 2.56 -2.06 9.48
C THR A 298 2.67 -3.41 8.76
N GLY A 299 3.91 -3.80 8.40
CA GLY A 299 4.37 -5.16 8.08
C GLY A 299 3.76 -5.94 6.89
N GLN A 300 2.62 -5.51 6.33
CA GLN A 300 1.95 -6.26 5.26
C GLN A 300 2.71 -6.18 3.92
N ARG A 301 2.96 -7.34 3.31
CA ARG A 301 3.64 -7.46 2.02
C ARG A 301 2.62 -7.75 0.91
N SER A 302 2.06 -6.69 0.33
CA SER A 302 0.89 -6.76 -0.57
C SER A 302 1.05 -7.71 -1.76
N LEU A 303 2.17 -7.60 -2.49
CA LEU A 303 2.39 -8.42 -3.69
C LEU A 303 2.65 -9.90 -3.35
N PRO A 304 3.55 -10.27 -2.41
CA PRO A 304 3.68 -11.65 -1.96
C PRO A 304 2.37 -12.29 -1.49
N LEU A 305 1.54 -11.55 -0.75
CA LEU A 305 0.22 -12.05 -0.35
C LEU A 305 -0.70 -12.24 -1.56
N ALA A 306 -0.76 -11.27 -2.48
CA ALA A 306 -1.59 -11.37 -3.68
C ALA A 306 -1.21 -12.60 -4.53
N THR A 307 0.09 -12.86 -4.72
CA THR A 307 0.60 -14.06 -5.39
C THR A 307 0.15 -15.33 -4.67
N ALA A 308 0.43 -15.47 -3.37
CA ALA A 308 0.07 -16.67 -2.60
C ALA A 308 -1.45 -16.94 -2.58
N MET A 309 -2.27 -15.88 -2.53
CA MET A 309 -3.74 -15.97 -2.57
C MET A 309 -4.25 -16.44 -3.94
N LEU A 310 -3.62 -15.99 -5.04
CA LEU A 310 -3.92 -16.43 -6.40
C LEU A 310 -3.43 -17.87 -6.67
N GLU A 311 -2.27 -18.24 -6.15
CA GLU A 311 -1.73 -19.61 -6.21
C GLU A 311 -2.66 -20.60 -5.48
N ALA A 312 -3.09 -20.27 -4.26
CA ALA A 312 -4.05 -21.07 -3.49
C ALA A 312 -5.40 -21.23 -4.22
N LEU A 313 -5.89 -20.15 -4.86
CA LEU A 313 -7.09 -20.19 -5.70
C LEU A 313 -6.90 -21.12 -6.91
N ALA A 314 -5.75 -21.06 -7.58
CA ALA A 314 -5.42 -21.88 -8.75
C ALA A 314 -5.25 -23.37 -8.40
N ALA A 315 -4.68 -23.67 -7.23
CA ALA A 315 -4.53 -25.03 -6.70
C ALA A 315 -5.88 -25.65 -6.24
N GLY A 316 -6.93 -24.84 -6.10
CA GLY A 316 -8.23 -25.32 -5.61
C GLY A 316 -8.26 -25.60 -4.10
N GLU A 317 -7.42 -24.91 -3.33
CA GLU A 317 -7.43 -24.99 -1.87
C GLU A 317 -8.81 -24.61 -1.30
N SER A 318 -9.19 -25.18 -0.16
CA SER A 318 -10.46 -24.84 0.48
C SER A 318 -10.51 -23.35 0.81
N LEU A 319 -11.62 -22.74 0.41
CA LEU A 319 -11.94 -21.33 0.65
C LEU A 319 -12.54 -21.12 2.06
N ASP A 320 -12.88 -22.20 2.76
CA ASP A 320 -13.47 -22.16 4.10
C ASP A 320 -12.43 -21.73 5.16
N PRO A 321 -12.86 -21.04 6.23
CA PRO A 321 -11.99 -20.68 7.33
C PRO A 321 -11.54 -21.93 8.12
N GLN A 322 -10.35 -22.43 7.81
CA GLN A 322 -9.65 -23.43 8.62
C GLN A 322 -9.44 -22.87 10.05
N PRO A 323 -9.80 -23.62 11.12
CA PRO A 323 -9.62 -23.16 12.49
C PRO A 323 -8.12 -23.13 12.86
N GLY A 324 -7.47 -21.97 12.68
CA GLY A 324 -6.01 -21.85 12.70
C GLY A 324 -5.46 -20.55 13.31
N ARG A 325 -5.17 -20.60 14.62
CA ARG A 325 -4.60 -19.54 15.48
C ARG A 325 -5.49 -18.31 15.68
N VAL A 326 -5.35 -17.69 16.85
CA VAL A 326 -6.02 -16.43 17.22
C VAL A 326 -5.54 -15.30 16.29
N PRO A 327 -6.38 -14.31 15.94
CA PRO A 327 -5.93 -13.05 15.33
C PRO A 327 -5.00 -12.28 16.27
N TRP A 328 -4.05 -11.53 15.74
CA TRP A 328 -3.32 -10.54 16.55
C TRP A 328 -4.29 -9.50 17.11
N ARG A 329 -4.02 -9.01 18.33
CA ARG A 329 -4.83 -7.98 18.98
C ARG A 329 -3.98 -6.75 19.35
N PRO A 330 -4.54 -5.54 19.26
CA PRO A 330 -3.90 -4.36 19.82
C PRO A 330 -3.66 -4.48 21.32
N THR A 331 -2.57 -3.87 21.79
CA THR A 331 -2.24 -3.82 23.21
C THR A 331 -3.20 -2.90 23.96
N ALA A 332 -3.92 -3.44 24.94
CA ALA A 332 -4.81 -2.67 25.81
C ALA A 332 -4.07 -1.89 26.92
N ALA A 333 -2.95 -2.43 27.40
CA ALA A 333 -2.01 -1.76 28.30
C ALA A 333 -0.63 -2.44 28.25
N VAL A 334 0.44 -1.66 28.43
CA VAL A 334 1.79 -2.18 28.69
C VAL A 334 2.02 -2.21 30.21
N PRO A 335 2.44 -3.34 30.81
CA PRO A 335 2.83 -3.38 32.22
C PRO A 335 3.98 -2.41 32.53
N ALA A 336 3.97 -1.76 33.70
CA ALA A 336 4.92 -0.70 34.02
C ALA A 336 6.38 -1.19 34.15
N ASP A 337 6.55 -2.43 34.58
CA ASP A 337 7.82 -3.17 34.61
C ASP A 337 8.29 -3.54 33.20
N VAL A 338 7.39 -3.98 32.31
CA VAL A 338 7.67 -4.24 30.89
C VAL A 338 8.08 -2.96 30.15
N ALA A 339 7.37 -1.84 30.38
CA ALA A 339 7.57 -0.59 29.67
C ALA A 339 9.01 -0.04 29.79
N GLU A 340 9.68 -0.27 30.92
CA GLU A 340 11.08 0.12 31.14
C GLU A 340 12.08 -0.73 30.33
N LEU A 341 11.70 -1.95 29.94
CA LEU A 341 12.55 -2.87 29.17
C LEU A 341 12.52 -2.60 27.67
N LEU A 342 11.52 -1.87 27.16
CA LEU A 342 11.30 -1.73 25.72
C LEU A 342 12.39 -0.90 25.01
N GLY A 343 12.43 -1.01 23.69
CA GLY A 343 13.36 -0.29 22.83
C GLY A 343 14.68 -1.03 22.59
N PRO A 344 15.73 -0.31 22.15
CA PRO A 344 16.96 -0.94 21.69
C PRO A 344 17.82 -1.51 22.82
N TRP A 345 18.53 -2.59 22.48
CA TRP A 345 19.51 -3.31 23.29
C TRP A 345 20.65 -3.82 22.40
N CYS A 346 21.86 -3.89 22.94
CA CYS A 346 23.05 -4.38 22.24
C CYS A 346 23.65 -5.57 22.98
N TRP A 347 23.85 -6.69 22.29
CA TRP A 347 24.77 -7.75 22.73
C TRP A 347 26.04 -7.65 21.89
N GLY A 348 27.10 -7.07 22.46
CA GLY A 348 28.26 -6.63 21.70
C GLY A 348 27.89 -5.60 20.62
N GLU A 349 28.22 -5.90 19.36
CA GLU A 349 27.88 -5.09 18.17
C GLU A 349 26.62 -5.60 17.41
N ARG A 350 25.86 -6.53 18.01
CA ARG A 350 24.55 -6.97 17.50
C ARG A 350 23.45 -6.16 18.17
N ALA A 351 22.64 -5.48 17.35
CA ALA A 351 21.53 -4.65 17.81
C ALA A 351 20.22 -5.42 17.78
N PHE A 352 19.50 -5.36 18.89
CA PHE A 352 18.20 -5.97 19.10
C PHE A 352 17.22 -4.91 19.63
N GLU A 353 15.93 -5.25 19.61
CA GLU A 353 14.85 -4.48 20.21
C GLU A 353 14.03 -5.39 21.13
N LEU A 354 13.68 -4.89 22.33
CA LEU A 354 12.59 -5.45 23.12
C LEU A 354 11.30 -4.74 22.77
N ARG A 355 10.29 -5.49 22.36
CA ARG A 355 8.94 -4.98 22.06
C ARG A 355 7.86 -5.84 22.69
N TRP A 356 6.72 -5.23 23.00
CA TRP A 356 5.54 -5.89 23.54
C TRP A 356 4.56 -6.24 22.42
N ASN A 357 4.08 -7.48 22.39
CA ASN A 357 3.23 -8.01 21.33
C ASN A 357 2.36 -9.17 21.82
N ASP A 358 1.03 -9.10 21.64
CA ASP A 358 0.08 -10.17 21.99
C ASP A 358 0.26 -10.74 23.42
N GLU A 359 0.42 -9.82 24.39
CA GLU A 359 0.72 -10.09 25.81
C GLU A 359 2.09 -10.77 26.08
N GLN A 360 3.02 -10.73 25.13
CA GLN A 360 4.37 -11.30 25.22
C GLN A 360 5.47 -10.26 24.97
N LEU A 361 6.64 -10.51 25.56
CA LEU A 361 7.85 -9.71 25.39
C LEU A 361 8.77 -10.36 24.36
N GLU A 362 8.90 -9.73 23.19
CA GLU A 362 9.72 -10.24 22.08
C GLU A 362 11.08 -9.53 22.05
N LEU A 363 12.17 -10.31 22.11
CA LEU A 363 13.52 -9.87 21.76
C LEU A 363 13.74 -10.14 20.26
N VAL A 364 13.82 -9.08 19.46
CA VAL A 364 13.92 -9.14 18.00
C VAL A 364 15.28 -8.59 17.56
N GLU A 365 16.05 -9.34 16.76
CA GLU A 365 17.28 -8.80 16.17
C GLU A 365 16.92 -7.81 15.05
N LEU A 366 17.55 -6.62 15.07
CA LEU A 366 17.25 -5.53 14.13
C LEU A 366 17.90 -5.71 12.74
N ARG A 367 18.48 -6.88 12.46
CA ARG A 367 19.09 -7.22 11.17
C ARG A 367 18.14 -8.10 10.35
N GLY A 368 17.54 -7.52 9.30
CA GLY A 368 16.71 -8.24 8.32
C GLY A 368 17.36 -8.24 6.93
N ASP A 369 17.60 -9.44 6.41
CA ASP A 369 18.15 -9.79 5.08
C ASP A 369 19.56 -9.25 4.71
N VAL A 370 20.40 -10.17 4.21
CA VAL A 370 21.84 -10.01 3.88
C VAL A 370 22.76 -9.78 5.10
N ALA A 371 23.46 -10.80 5.64
CA ALA A 371 23.60 -12.20 5.23
C ALA A 371 23.80 -13.15 6.44
N TYR A 372 23.65 -14.46 6.20
CA TYR A 372 23.34 -15.51 7.19
C TYR A 372 24.58 -16.23 7.82
N GLU A 373 25.66 -15.48 8.06
CA GLU A 373 27.03 -15.94 8.40
C GLU A 373 27.77 -16.81 7.36
N GLU A 374 29.09 -16.57 7.24
CA GLU A 374 30.09 -17.60 6.93
C GLU A 374 31.43 -17.24 7.58
N TYR A 375 32.33 -18.21 7.70
CA TYR A 375 33.31 -18.26 8.80
C TYR A 375 34.69 -17.66 8.50
N HIS A 376 35.33 -17.11 9.54
CA HIS A 376 36.52 -16.26 9.39
C HIS A 376 37.82 -17.09 9.27
N LEU A 377 38.96 -16.41 9.05
CA LEU A 377 40.27 -17.05 9.03
C LEU A 377 40.91 -17.12 10.43
N HIS A 378 41.51 -18.27 10.70
CA HIS A 378 42.53 -18.60 11.70
C HIS A 378 43.14 -19.90 11.08
N GLU A 379 44.41 -20.27 11.15
CA GLU A 379 45.15 -20.58 12.38
C GLU A 379 44.32 -21.35 13.46
N GLY A 380 43.07 -21.77 13.20
CA GLY A 380 42.23 -22.49 14.18
C GLY A 380 40.71 -22.71 13.94
N ARG A 381 40.02 -22.06 12.98
CA ARG A 381 38.54 -22.12 12.66
C ARG A 381 37.60 -21.26 13.55
N TRP A 382 36.31 -21.18 13.16
CA TRP A 382 35.18 -20.43 13.78
C TRP A 382 33.82 -21.19 13.58
N THR A 383 32.83 -21.08 14.52
CA THR A 383 31.41 -21.60 14.46
C THR A 383 30.61 -21.24 15.76
N GLY A 384 29.25 -21.25 15.80
CA GLY A 384 28.44 -21.14 17.06
C GLY A 384 26.89 -21.32 16.97
N THR A 385 26.20 -21.58 18.10
CA THR A 385 24.71 -21.73 18.38
C THR A 385 24.46 -22.02 19.90
N ASP A 386 23.28 -21.94 20.57
CA ASP A 386 22.01 -21.14 20.48
C ASP A 386 21.12 -21.33 21.79
N ARG A 387 20.05 -20.52 21.98
CA ARG A 387 18.92 -20.58 23.00
C ARG A 387 19.19 -20.33 24.51
N THR A 388 18.48 -19.35 25.14
CA THR A 388 18.73 -18.87 26.53
C THR A 388 17.48 -18.30 27.30
N GLU A 389 17.57 -18.05 28.63
CA GLU A 389 16.55 -17.49 29.56
C GLU A 389 16.97 -16.14 30.22
N LEU A 390 16.03 -15.18 30.42
CA LEU A 390 16.29 -13.73 30.65
C LEU A 390 16.10 -13.20 32.10
N GLU A 391 17.14 -12.55 32.64
CA GLU A 391 17.21 -11.76 33.89
C GLU A 391 17.24 -10.23 33.61
N VAL A 392 16.74 -9.42 34.56
CA VAL A 392 16.71 -7.95 34.51
C VAL A 392 17.60 -7.34 35.60
N VAL A 393 18.67 -6.63 35.24
CA VAL A 393 19.65 -6.06 36.17
C VAL A 393 19.51 -4.52 36.27
N ARG A 394 19.37 -4.04 37.51
CA ARG A 394 19.11 -2.62 37.83
C ARG A 394 20.31 -1.96 38.51
N GLY A 395 20.56 -0.71 38.12
CA GLY A 395 21.62 0.12 38.69
C GLY A 395 21.28 0.72 40.06
N PRO A 396 22.23 1.43 40.70
CA PRO A 396 22.01 2.07 42.01
C PRO A 396 20.89 3.11 42.02
N ALA A 397 20.53 3.67 40.86
CA ALA A 397 19.41 4.61 40.68
C ALA A 397 18.05 3.90 40.47
N GLY A 398 18.01 2.56 40.50
CA GLY A 398 16.83 1.74 40.25
C GLY A 398 16.54 1.45 38.77
N THR A 399 17.10 2.23 37.85
CA THR A 399 16.96 2.07 36.38
C THR A 399 17.50 0.73 35.90
N VAL A 400 16.82 0.07 34.96
CA VAL A 400 17.36 -1.10 34.25
C VAL A 400 18.54 -0.67 33.37
N GLU A 401 19.74 -1.12 33.73
CA GLU A 401 20.97 -0.85 32.98
C GLU A 401 21.26 -1.97 31.97
N ARG A 402 20.91 -3.21 32.32
CA ARG A 402 21.29 -4.42 31.58
C ARG A 402 20.20 -5.48 31.67
N LEU A 403 20.09 -6.28 30.62
CA LEU A 403 19.40 -7.58 30.65
C LEU A 403 20.44 -8.67 30.46
N VAL A 404 20.27 -9.83 31.08
CA VAL A 404 21.20 -10.96 30.93
C VAL A 404 20.40 -12.18 30.52
N THR A 405 20.74 -12.85 29.42
CA THR A 405 20.07 -14.10 29.04
C THR A 405 21.06 -15.25 28.91
N GLU A 406 20.96 -16.20 29.85
CA GLU A 406 22.03 -17.11 30.33
C GLU A 406 23.40 -16.43 30.56
N THR A 407 24.17 -16.23 29.48
CA THR A 407 25.53 -15.66 29.50
C THR A 407 25.68 -14.44 28.60
N TYR A 408 24.62 -14.07 27.89
CA TYR A 408 24.60 -12.93 26.97
C TYR A 408 24.11 -11.68 27.71
N GLU A 409 25.02 -10.74 27.95
CA GLU A 409 24.71 -9.44 28.53
C GLU A 409 24.28 -8.45 27.44
N PHE A 410 23.09 -7.90 27.60
CA PHE A 410 22.48 -6.90 26.73
C PHE A 410 22.51 -5.54 27.44
N THR A 411 23.16 -4.56 26.81
CA THR A 411 23.34 -3.20 27.32
C THR A 411 22.61 -2.17 26.44
N ARG A 412 22.26 -0.99 26.98
CA ARG A 412 21.62 0.09 26.18
C ARG A 412 22.55 0.71 25.12
N THR A 413 23.84 0.41 25.15
CA THR A 413 24.89 0.79 24.18
C THR A 413 25.78 -0.41 23.87
N PRO A 414 26.51 -0.44 22.73
CA PRO A 414 27.48 -1.50 22.43
C PRO A 414 28.53 -1.68 23.52
N SER A 415 28.89 -2.92 23.81
CA SER A 415 29.82 -3.29 24.89
C SER A 415 31.26 -2.88 24.55
N GLY A 416 31.88 -2.02 25.37
CA GLY A 416 33.27 -1.58 25.18
C GLY A 416 33.46 -0.13 24.69
N ARG A 417 32.50 0.75 24.96
CA ARG A 417 32.61 2.21 24.81
C ARG A 417 32.31 2.92 26.13
#